data_AF-A0A926EK66-F1
#
_entry.id   AF-A0A926EK66-F1
#
_cell.length_a   1.000
_cell.length_b   1.000
_cell.length_c   1.000
_cell.angle_alpha   90.00
_cell.angle_beta   90.00
_cell.angle_gamma   90.00
#
_symmetry.space_group_name_H-M   'P 1'
#
loop_
_entity.id
_entity.type
_entity.pdbx_description
1 polymer ?
#
loop_
_entity_poly.entity_id
_entity_poly.type
_entity_poly.pdbx_seq_one_letter_code
_entity_poly.pdbx_strand_id
1 'polypeptide(L)'
;MREVSREWLEFLREQYPKGSRVRLTKMGNDPHPIPPGSMGTLKYIDDVGQFHVKWDNGRGLALIIGEDQFQILPPEPQTIKFYMPLTAQLYAYDDWGDLEEYGNDLDGRELRDYQSCIHEALLENQMPEEKNRGLMHWYDKPDGVNTKVQSVMLDVESRDGQLWGVAECKVNGTLLPEEKEALAEYISGQASDGWGEGFEQRAIKLNDGELYVSLWNSSNWSIQTEEERFSPDSLTRLPDLCWSVLPGEGTLICIKRGESGYYPSDWSTKDRAQNRWLADYNNQRRGITPAQEQAMLTGSMCGWDVPGADPKWYEEQQEQNGGEMTLG
;
A
#
# COMPACT_ATOMS: atom_id res chain seq x y z
N MET A 1 12.52 -43.92 -5.02
CA MET A 1 12.00 -42.59 -4.63
C MET A 1 11.33 -42.02 -5.87
N ARG A 2 10.05 -41.62 -5.81
CA ARG A 2 9.45 -40.90 -6.93
C ARG A 2 10.12 -39.53 -6.99
N GLU A 3 10.80 -39.26 -8.09
CA GLU A 3 11.42 -37.97 -8.36
C GLU A 3 10.29 -36.95 -8.52
N VAL A 4 10.23 -35.97 -7.63
CA VAL A 4 9.24 -34.90 -7.69
C VAL A 4 9.76 -33.88 -8.70
N SER A 5 8.96 -33.54 -9.71
CA SER A 5 9.42 -32.61 -10.74
C SER A 5 9.64 -31.22 -10.14
N ARG A 6 10.59 -30.48 -10.71
CA ARG A 6 10.91 -29.12 -10.26
C ARG A 6 9.71 -28.19 -10.40
N GLU A 7 8.95 -28.30 -11.50
CA GLU A 7 7.76 -27.48 -11.71
C GLU A 7 6.69 -27.75 -10.65
N TRP A 8 6.55 -29.00 -10.21
CA TRP A 8 5.61 -29.35 -9.14
C TRP A 8 6.04 -28.80 -7.78
N LEU A 9 7.34 -28.81 -7.47
CA LEU A 9 7.86 -28.19 -6.25
C LEU A 9 7.68 -26.67 -6.24
N GLU A 10 7.93 -26.02 -7.38
CA GLU A 10 7.69 -24.58 -7.56
C GLU A 10 6.20 -24.27 -7.35
N PHE A 11 5.31 -25.03 -7.99
CA PHE A 11 3.86 -24.92 -7.77
C PHE A 11 3.47 -25.10 -6.30
N LEU A 12 3.97 -26.12 -5.61
CA LEU A 12 3.65 -26.33 -4.19
C LEU A 12 4.15 -25.18 -3.30
N ARG A 13 5.34 -24.63 -3.58
CA ARG A 13 5.93 -23.51 -2.81
C ARG A 13 5.19 -22.20 -3.05
N GLU A 14 4.63 -22.01 -4.24
CA GLU A 14 3.74 -20.88 -4.57
C GLU A 14 2.38 -21.02 -3.89
N GLN A 15 1.75 -22.20 -3.98
CA GLN A 15 0.43 -22.44 -3.39
C GLN A 15 0.46 -22.44 -1.85
N TYR A 16 1.58 -22.87 -1.27
CA TYR A 16 1.73 -23.02 0.18
C TYR A 16 2.96 -22.25 0.67
N PRO A 17 2.84 -20.92 0.79
CA PRO A 17 3.97 -20.08 1.13
C PRO A 17 4.49 -20.39 2.53
N LYS A 18 5.81 -20.25 2.70
CA LYS A 18 6.46 -20.29 4.00
C LYS A 18 5.74 -19.35 4.98
N GLY A 19 5.50 -19.83 6.20
CA GLY A 19 4.76 -19.09 7.21
C GLY A 19 3.29 -19.48 7.31
N SER A 20 2.74 -20.19 6.32
CA SER A 20 1.36 -20.68 6.37
C SER A 20 1.10 -21.51 7.62
N ARG A 21 -0.10 -21.35 8.19
CA ARG A 21 -0.52 -22.15 9.36
C ARG A 21 -1.02 -23.49 8.88
N VAL A 22 -0.61 -24.56 9.57
CA VAL A 22 -0.95 -25.93 9.23
C VAL A 22 -1.74 -26.52 10.37
N ARG A 23 -2.92 -27.07 10.07
CA ARG A 23 -3.72 -27.87 10.98
C ARG A 23 -3.67 -29.31 10.55
N LEU A 24 -3.16 -30.18 11.42
CA LEU A 24 -3.19 -31.61 11.15
C LEU A 24 -4.59 -32.17 11.39
N THR A 25 -5.11 -32.94 10.44
CA THR A 25 -6.36 -33.70 10.61
C THR A 25 -6.06 -35.15 10.95
N LYS A 26 -5.08 -35.76 10.29
CA LYS A 26 -4.66 -37.13 10.53
C LYS A 26 -3.22 -37.33 10.08
N MET A 27 -2.39 -37.90 10.95
CA MET A 27 -1.06 -38.40 10.57
C MET A 27 -1.19 -39.81 9.98
N GLY A 28 -0.34 -40.16 9.03
CA GLY A 28 -0.16 -41.50 8.52
C GLY A 28 0.36 -42.48 9.58
N ASN A 29 0.94 -43.60 9.13
CA ASN A 29 1.47 -44.64 10.02
C ASN A 29 2.83 -44.24 10.61
N ASP A 30 2.86 -43.19 11.43
CA ASP A 30 4.04 -42.80 12.23
C ASP A 30 3.95 -43.42 13.64
N PRO A 31 5.05 -44.00 14.18
CA PRO A 31 5.05 -44.60 15.53
C PRO A 31 4.84 -43.59 16.67
N HIS A 32 5.06 -42.30 16.42
CA HIS A 32 4.86 -41.21 17.38
C HIS A 32 4.10 -40.06 16.68
N PRO A 33 2.82 -40.24 16.32
CA PRO A 33 2.13 -39.30 15.46
C PRO A 33 1.95 -37.93 16.14
N ILE A 34 1.88 -36.87 15.34
CA ILE A 34 1.37 -35.58 15.82
C ILE A 34 -0.14 -35.75 16.05
N PRO A 35 -0.69 -35.31 17.20
CA PRO A 35 -2.12 -35.46 17.47
C PRO A 35 -3.00 -34.71 16.45
N PRO A 36 -4.11 -35.29 15.97
CA PRO A 36 -5.13 -34.57 15.23
C PRO A 36 -5.56 -33.26 15.92
N GLY A 37 -5.77 -32.21 15.13
CA GLY A 37 -6.06 -30.87 15.60
C GLY A 37 -4.84 -30.05 16.01
N SER A 38 -3.64 -30.64 16.07
CA SER A 38 -2.41 -29.89 16.32
C SER A 38 -2.18 -28.84 15.24
N MET A 39 -1.63 -27.71 15.68
CA MET A 39 -1.32 -26.58 14.83
C MET A 39 0.19 -26.38 14.73
N GLY A 40 0.64 -25.88 13.59
CA GLY A 40 2.04 -25.58 13.34
C GLY A 40 2.22 -24.56 12.22
N THR A 41 3.46 -24.13 12.00
CA THR A 41 3.81 -23.15 10.96
C THR A 41 4.74 -23.80 9.95
N LEU A 42 4.37 -23.75 8.67
CA LEU A 42 5.17 -24.25 7.56
C LEU A 42 6.48 -23.46 7.45
N LYS A 43 7.62 -24.14 7.50
CA LYS A 43 8.96 -23.54 7.41
C LYS A 43 9.49 -23.54 5.98
N TYR A 44 9.32 -24.63 5.26
CA TYR A 44 9.67 -24.78 3.86
C TYR A 44 9.14 -26.13 3.34
N ILE A 45 9.16 -26.29 2.02
CA ILE A 45 8.92 -27.57 1.33
C ILE A 45 10.26 -28.01 0.75
N ASP A 46 10.75 -29.18 1.15
CA ASP A 46 12.04 -29.69 0.70
C ASP A 46 12.01 -30.25 -0.73
N ASP A 47 13.15 -30.69 -1.24
CA ASP A 47 13.32 -31.13 -2.63
C ASP A 47 12.72 -32.51 -2.91
N VAL A 48 12.17 -33.18 -1.89
CA VAL A 48 11.39 -34.42 -2.04
C VAL A 48 9.90 -34.20 -1.75
N GLY A 49 9.47 -32.93 -1.60
CA GLY A 49 8.07 -32.54 -1.46
C GLY A 49 7.50 -32.66 -0.03
N GLN A 50 8.34 -32.81 1.00
CA GLN A 50 7.90 -32.85 2.39
C GLN A 50 7.71 -31.46 2.97
N PHE A 51 6.63 -31.30 3.72
CA PHE A 51 6.25 -30.05 4.37
C PHE A 51 6.87 -30.02 5.75
N HIS A 52 7.93 -29.23 5.92
CA HIS A 52 8.61 -29.09 7.21
C HIS A 52 7.84 -28.11 8.08
N VAL A 53 7.17 -28.61 9.11
CA VAL A 53 6.30 -27.83 9.99
C VAL A 53 6.94 -27.67 11.37
N LYS A 54 7.03 -26.43 11.84
CA LYS A 54 7.31 -26.15 13.26
C LYS A 54 5.97 -26.24 14.01
N TRP A 55 5.74 -27.36 14.70
CA TRP A 55 4.53 -27.56 15.48
C TRP A 55 4.55 -26.74 16.76
N ASP A 56 3.38 -26.24 17.19
CA ASP A 56 3.27 -25.39 18.38
C ASP A 56 3.60 -26.15 19.67
N ASN A 57 3.44 -27.48 19.65
CA ASN A 57 3.86 -28.38 20.72
C ASN A 57 5.38 -28.63 20.75
N GLY A 58 6.16 -27.90 19.95
CA GLY A 58 7.62 -27.97 19.89
C GLY A 58 8.19 -29.09 19.00
N ARG A 59 7.33 -29.91 18.38
CA ARG A 59 7.77 -30.99 17.48
C ARG A 59 8.11 -30.48 16.08
N GLY A 60 8.84 -31.28 15.32
CA GLY A 60 9.30 -30.96 13.95
C GLY A 60 9.05 -32.06 12.93
N LEU A 61 8.01 -32.88 13.11
CA LEU A 61 7.69 -33.96 12.17
C LEU A 61 7.18 -33.35 10.86
N ALA A 62 7.76 -33.76 9.73
CA ALA A 62 7.34 -33.31 8.41
C ALA A 62 6.04 -34.00 7.97
N LEU A 63 5.28 -33.34 7.07
CA LEU A 63 4.08 -33.92 6.47
C LEU A 63 4.33 -34.33 5.02
N ILE A 64 3.66 -35.39 4.59
CA ILE A 64 3.75 -35.98 3.26
C ILE A 64 2.36 -35.91 2.60
N ILE A 65 2.28 -35.23 1.46
CA ILE A 65 1.04 -35.18 0.67
C ILE A 65 0.65 -36.60 0.23
N GLY A 66 -0.62 -36.97 0.46
CA GLY A 66 -1.19 -38.26 0.08
C GLY A 66 -1.05 -39.34 1.16
N GLU A 67 -0.16 -39.16 2.13
CA GLU A 67 -0.07 -40.01 3.33
C GLU A 67 -0.76 -39.35 4.52
N ASP A 68 -0.48 -38.07 4.73
CA ASP A 68 -1.05 -37.27 5.81
C ASP A 68 -2.25 -36.46 5.32
N GLN A 69 -3.20 -36.22 6.24
CA GLN A 69 -4.34 -35.34 6.02
C GLN A 69 -4.17 -34.08 6.86
N PHE A 70 -4.04 -32.95 6.21
CA PHE A 70 -3.85 -31.66 6.86
C PHE A 70 -4.52 -30.55 6.04
N GLN A 71 -4.77 -29.43 6.70
CA GLN A 71 -5.25 -28.21 6.08
C GLN A 71 -4.17 -27.15 6.22
N ILE A 72 -3.86 -26.48 5.13
CA ILE A 72 -3.07 -25.25 5.17
C ILE A 72 -4.06 -24.11 5.26
N LEU A 73 -4.01 -23.42 6.40
CA LEU A 73 -4.74 -22.20 6.63
C LEU A 73 -3.91 -21.05 6.02
N PRO A 74 -4.56 -20.12 5.30
CA PRO A 74 -3.89 -18.92 4.86
C PRO A 74 -3.29 -18.20 6.07
N PRO A 75 -2.15 -17.51 5.92
CA PRO A 75 -1.64 -16.65 6.98
C PRO A 75 -2.73 -15.65 7.39
N GLU A 76 -2.71 -15.22 8.65
CA GLU A 76 -3.58 -14.10 9.04
C GLU A 76 -3.25 -12.90 8.14
N PRO A 77 -4.26 -12.26 7.54
CA PRO A 77 -4.04 -11.09 6.71
C PRO A 77 -3.30 -10.02 7.51
N GLN A 78 -2.25 -9.46 6.91
CA GLN A 78 -1.60 -8.27 7.45
C GLN A 78 -2.44 -7.04 7.16
N THR A 79 -2.46 -6.09 8.09
CA THR A 79 -3.01 -4.76 7.83
C THR A 79 -1.93 -3.88 7.23
N ILE A 80 -2.22 -3.31 6.06
CA ILE A 80 -1.48 -2.18 5.48
C ILE A 80 -2.44 -1.00 5.45
N LYS A 81 -2.01 0.15 5.98
CA LYS A 81 -2.80 1.40 5.92
C LYS A 81 -2.18 2.36 4.93
N PHE A 82 -2.98 2.87 4.02
CA PHE A 82 -2.63 4.04 3.21
C PHE A 82 -3.26 5.28 3.80
N TYR A 83 -2.47 6.34 3.92
CA TYR A 83 -2.90 7.63 4.44
C TYR A 83 -2.92 8.64 3.32
N MET A 84 -3.97 9.44 3.30
CA MET A 84 -4.18 10.52 2.35
C MET A 84 -4.71 11.77 3.08
N PRO A 85 -4.30 12.99 2.67
CA PRO A 85 -4.81 14.21 3.28
C PRO A 85 -6.30 14.38 2.97
N LEU A 86 -7.04 14.92 3.94
CA LEU A 86 -8.46 15.24 3.85
C LEU A 86 -8.67 16.75 3.83
N THR A 87 -9.72 17.17 3.13
CA THR A 87 -10.24 18.53 3.16
C THR A 87 -11.75 18.49 3.30
N ALA A 88 -12.36 19.57 3.75
CA ALA A 88 -13.82 19.67 3.74
C ALA A 88 -14.27 21.10 3.49
N GLN A 89 -15.55 21.25 3.12
CA GLN A 89 -16.24 22.53 3.16
C GLN A 89 -17.30 22.51 4.25
N LEU A 90 -17.26 23.50 5.13
CA LEU A 90 -18.24 23.71 6.19
C LEU A 90 -19.16 24.89 5.85
N TYR A 91 -20.45 24.61 5.70
CA TYR A 91 -21.49 25.60 5.51
C TYR A 91 -22.23 25.76 6.84
N ALA A 92 -22.02 26.87 7.55
CA ALA A 92 -22.66 27.10 8.85
C ALA A 92 -24.13 27.49 8.70
N TYR A 93 -24.93 27.26 9.74
CA TYR A 93 -26.26 27.84 9.85
C TYR A 93 -26.17 29.29 10.34
N ASP A 94 -26.88 30.19 9.68
CA ASP A 94 -27.02 31.58 10.10
C ASP A 94 -28.02 31.75 11.27
N ASP A 95 -28.21 32.99 11.74
CA ASP A 95 -29.12 33.32 12.85
C ASP A 95 -30.59 32.94 12.57
N TRP A 96 -30.95 32.69 11.32
CA TRP A 96 -32.29 32.27 10.88
C TRP A 96 -32.38 30.76 10.62
N GLY A 97 -31.27 30.03 10.73
CA GLY A 97 -31.17 28.59 10.50
C GLY A 97 -31.00 28.20 9.03
N ASP A 98 -30.75 29.18 8.14
CA ASP A 98 -30.43 28.93 6.74
C ASP A 98 -28.93 28.68 6.57
N LEU A 99 -28.52 27.88 5.57
CA LEU A 99 -27.10 27.67 5.29
C LEU A 99 -26.47 28.92 4.69
N GLU A 100 -25.27 29.24 5.16
CA GLU A 100 -24.43 30.27 4.54
C GLU A 100 -24.19 29.97 3.06
N GLU A 101 -24.12 31.02 2.23
CA GLU A 101 -23.91 30.89 0.78
C GLU A 101 -22.50 30.37 0.43
N TYR A 102 -21.51 30.70 1.25
CA TYR A 102 -20.10 30.37 1.04
C TYR A 102 -19.62 29.46 2.17
N GLY A 103 -19.13 28.28 1.81
CA GLY A 103 -18.49 27.37 2.76
C GLY A 103 -17.10 27.83 3.17
N ASN A 104 -16.69 27.46 4.38
CA ASN A 104 -15.32 27.61 4.86
C ASN A 104 -14.53 26.34 4.54
N ASP A 105 -13.39 26.50 3.86
CA ASP A 105 -12.49 25.38 3.60
C ASP A 105 -11.75 24.99 4.89
N LEU A 106 -11.85 23.71 5.26
CA LEU A 106 -11.17 23.15 6.43
C LEU A 106 -10.07 22.20 5.99
N ASP A 107 -8.90 22.35 6.61
CA ASP A 107 -7.79 21.42 6.44
C ASP A 107 -7.85 20.26 7.45
N GLY A 108 -7.01 19.25 7.26
CA GLY A 108 -6.98 18.09 8.14
C GLY A 108 -6.69 18.45 9.63
N ARG A 109 -6.02 19.55 9.95
CA ARG A 109 -5.76 19.95 11.34
C ARG A 109 -7.03 20.42 12.04
N GLU A 110 -7.86 21.15 11.31
CA GLU A 110 -9.18 21.64 11.73
C GLU A 110 -10.20 20.49 11.80
N LEU A 111 -10.11 19.54 10.88
CA LEU A 111 -11.02 18.39 10.81
C LEU A 111 -10.93 17.42 12.00
N ARG A 112 -9.92 17.53 12.86
CA ARG A 112 -9.77 16.66 14.04
C ARG A 112 -10.96 16.72 14.99
N ASP A 113 -11.57 17.89 15.14
CA ASP A 113 -12.74 18.07 16.00
C ASP A 113 -14.00 17.38 15.43
N TYR A 114 -13.97 17.02 14.14
CA TYR A 114 -15.03 16.34 13.41
C TYR A 114 -14.75 14.84 13.21
N GLN A 115 -13.66 14.29 13.76
CA GLN A 115 -13.27 12.90 13.52
C GLN A 115 -14.42 11.90 13.73
N SER A 116 -15.17 12.03 14.83
CA SER A 116 -16.24 11.08 15.15
C SER A 116 -17.39 11.10 14.14
N CYS A 117 -17.84 12.27 13.69
CA CYS A 117 -18.93 12.35 12.72
C CYS A 117 -18.48 11.95 11.32
N ILE A 118 -17.21 12.22 10.96
CA ILE A 118 -16.64 11.76 9.68
C ILE A 118 -16.51 10.23 9.67
N HIS A 119 -16.02 9.63 10.76
CA HIS A 119 -15.97 8.18 10.91
C HIS A 119 -17.35 7.54 10.75
N GLU A 120 -18.36 8.08 11.45
CA GLU A 120 -19.74 7.59 11.35
C GLU A 120 -20.29 7.71 9.93
N ALA A 121 -20.11 8.87 9.28
CA ALA A 121 -20.54 9.08 7.91
C ALA A 121 -19.86 8.11 6.92
N LEU A 122 -18.56 7.82 7.10
CA LEU A 122 -17.86 6.83 6.27
C LEU A 122 -18.45 5.42 6.42
N LEU A 123 -18.83 5.03 7.64
CA LEU A 123 -19.47 3.73 7.90
C LEU A 123 -20.88 3.66 7.29
N GLU A 124 -21.67 4.73 7.42
CA GLU A 124 -23.02 4.81 6.86
C GLU A 124 -23.02 4.86 5.33
N ASN A 125 -21.97 5.40 4.72
CA ASN A 125 -21.82 5.47 3.28
C ASN A 125 -21.52 4.11 2.62
N GLN A 126 -21.05 3.12 3.40
CA GLN A 126 -20.71 1.80 2.87
C GLN A 126 -21.95 1.04 2.39
N MET A 127 -21.84 0.46 1.19
CA MET A 127 -22.90 -0.35 0.60
C MET A 127 -22.94 -1.75 1.24
N PRO A 128 -24.12 -2.40 1.37
CA PRO A 128 -24.21 -3.76 1.90
C PRO A 128 -23.31 -4.79 1.19
N GLU A 129 -23.08 -4.61 -0.12
CA GLU A 129 -22.21 -5.42 -0.96
C GLU A 129 -20.72 -5.30 -0.59
N GLU A 130 -20.33 -4.14 -0.05
CA GLU A 130 -18.96 -3.82 0.38
C GLU A 130 -18.62 -4.47 1.74
N LYS A 131 -19.60 -5.02 2.46
CA LYS A 131 -19.44 -5.54 3.84
C LYS A 131 -18.21 -6.45 4.06
N ASN A 132 -17.83 -7.26 3.07
CA ASN A 132 -16.74 -8.23 3.21
C ASN A 132 -15.43 -7.81 2.53
N ARG A 133 -15.49 -6.98 1.48
CA ARG A 133 -14.32 -6.62 0.66
C ARG A 133 -14.05 -5.10 0.61
N GLY A 134 -14.93 -4.28 1.17
CA GLY A 134 -14.88 -2.83 1.03
C GLY A 134 -14.82 -2.45 -0.45
N LEU A 135 -13.93 -1.52 -0.79
CA LEU A 135 -13.70 -1.10 -2.17
C LEU A 135 -13.27 -2.26 -3.08
N MET A 136 -12.61 -3.30 -2.55
CA MET A 136 -12.23 -4.48 -3.35
C MET A 136 -13.43 -5.28 -3.88
N HIS A 137 -14.66 -4.96 -3.48
CA HIS A 137 -15.85 -5.45 -4.17
C HIS A 137 -15.91 -5.01 -5.64
N TRP A 138 -15.48 -3.77 -5.92
CA TRP A 138 -15.52 -3.15 -7.24
C TRP A 138 -14.23 -3.38 -8.05
N TYR A 139 -13.23 -4.03 -7.47
CA TYR A 139 -11.98 -4.36 -8.14
C TYR A 139 -12.09 -5.67 -8.93
N ASP A 140 -12.11 -5.59 -10.26
CA ASP A 140 -12.37 -6.72 -11.14
C ASP A 140 -11.15 -7.21 -11.93
N LYS A 141 -10.01 -6.51 -11.84
CA LYS A 141 -8.78 -6.91 -12.56
C LYS A 141 -8.29 -8.28 -12.07
N PRO A 142 -7.98 -9.24 -12.97
CA PRO A 142 -7.53 -10.58 -12.59
C PRO A 142 -6.01 -10.60 -12.33
N ASP A 143 -5.56 -9.96 -11.25
CA ASP A 143 -4.14 -9.77 -10.95
C ASP A 143 -3.76 -10.09 -9.49
N GLY A 144 -2.49 -9.82 -9.16
CA GLY A 144 -1.92 -10.00 -7.84
C GLY A 144 -2.62 -9.20 -6.74
N VAL A 145 -3.17 -8.03 -7.07
CA VAL A 145 -3.92 -7.19 -6.11
C VAL A 145 -5.23 -7.88 -5.76
N ASN A 146 -6.02 -8.30 -6.75
CA ASN A 146 -7.31 -8.94 -6.49
C ASN A 146 -7.19 -10.28 -5.76
N THR A 147 -6.09 -10.99 -5.97
CA THR A 147 -5.82 -12.28 -5.30
C THR A 147 -5.30 -12.12 -3.87
N LYS A 148 -4.46 -11.10 -3.59
CA LYS A 148 -3.83 -10.90 -2.28
C LYS A 148 -4.60 -9.95 -1.37
N VAL A 149 -5.27 -8.93 -1.90
CA VAL A 149 -5.99 -7.93 -1.10
C VAL A 149 -7.41 -8.40 -0.84
N GLN A 150 -7.67 -8.77 0.42
CA GLN A 150 -8.95 -9.25 0.89
C GLN A 150 -9.99 -8.12 0.92
N SER A 151 -9.63 -7.00 1.55
CA SER A 151 -10.50 -5.85 1.69
C SER A 151 -9.74 -4.53 1.73
N VAL A 152 -10.44 -3.45 1.36
CA VAL A 152 -10.01 -2.06 1.54
C VAL A 152 -11.17 -1.27 2.14
N MET A 153 -11.04 -0.88 3.41
CA MET A 153 -12.06 -0.10 4.13
C MET A 153 -11.57 1.33 4.31
N LEU A 154 -12.43 2.31 4.02
CA LEU A 154 -12.13 3.72 4.27
C LEU A 154 -12.50 4.08 5.71
N ASP A 155 -11.62 4.86 6.34
CA ASP A 155 -11.75 5.35 7.71
C ASP A 155 -10.97 6.69 7.86
N VAL A 156 -10.95 7.27 9.07
CA VAL A 156 -10.16 8.45 9.42
C VAL A 156 -9.37 8.24 10.72
N GLU A 157 -8.16 8.79 10.76
CA GLU A 157 -7.30 8.72 11.95
C GLU A 157 -6.59 10.05 12.25
N SER A 158 -6.63 10.47 13.52
CA SER A 158 -5.84 11.61 14.00
C SER A 158 -4.40 11.20 14.26
N ARG A 159 -3.46 11.84 13.58
CA ARG A 159 -2.02 11.59 13.72
C ARG A 159 -1.20 12.84 13.41
N ASP A 160 -0.16 13.07 14.22
CA ASP A 160 0.75 14.22 14.10
C ASP A 160 0.04 15.59 14.01
N GLY A 161 -1.07 15.73 14.74
CA GLY A 161 -1.82 16.98 14.82
C GLY A 161 -2.73 17.25 13.61
N GLN A 162 -2.99 16.24 12.78
CA GLN A 162 -3.87 16.30 11.62
C GLN A 162 -4.77 15.06 11.55
N LEU A 163 -5.98 15.21 11.04
CA LEU A 163 -6.85 14.12 10.63
C LEU A 163 -6.49 13.66 9.21
N TRP A 164 -6.36 12.35 9.05
CA TRP A 164 -6.02 11.70 7.80
C TRP A 164 -7.15 10.80 7.34
N GLY A 165 -7.33 10.71 6.02
CA GLY A 165 -8.12 9.67 5.39
C GLY A 165 -7.27 8.41 5.35
N VAL A 166 -7.87 7.28 5.73
CA VAL A 166 -7.17 6.01 5.85
C VAL A 166 -7.88 4.98 5.00
N ALA A 167 -7.14 4.33 4.10
CA ALA A 167 -7.58 3.09 3.49
C ALA A 167 -6.91 1.92 4.23
N GLU A 168 -7.68 1.23 5.08
CA GLU A 168 -7.22 0.02 5.77
C GLU A 168 -7.36 -1.19 4.85
N CYS A 169 -6.21 -1.73 4.42
CA CYS A 169 -6.12 -2.88 3.53
C CYS A 169 -5.80 -4.15 4.34
N LYS A 170 -6.62 -5.20 4.21
CA LYS A 170 -6.28 -6.55 4.69
C LYS A 170 -5.64 -7.33 3.54
N VAL A 171 -4.40 -7.77 3.71
CA VAL A 171 -3.59 -8.37 2.65
C VAL A 171 -3.07 -9.75 3.08
N ASN A 172 -3.22 -10.73 2.20
CA ASN A 172 -2.66 -12.07 2.35
C ASN A 172 -1.25 -12.12 1.76
N GLY A 173 -0.25 -12.24 2.64
CA GLY A 173 1.16 -12.25 2.22
C GLY A 173 1.68 -10.83 1.91
N THR A 174 2.71 -10.75 1.08
CA THR A 174 3.41 -9.50 0.75
C THR A 174 3.02 -9.01 -0.65
N LEU A 175 2.73 -7.71 -0.76
CA LEU A 175 2.56 -7.05 -2.06
C LEU A 175 3.93 -6.79 -2.68
N LEU A 176 4.07 -7.13 -3.96
CA LEU A 176 5.17 -6.66 -4.80
C LEU A 176 5.10 -5.13 -4.94
N PRO A 177 6.21 -4.44 -5.27
CA PRO A 177 6.20 -3.00 -5.47
C PRO A 177 5.12 -2.54 -6.47
N GLU A 178 4.91 -3.29 -7.55
CA GLU A 178 3.91 -2.98 -8.58
C GLU A 178 2.48 -3.24 -8.09
N GLU A 179 2.26 -4.29 -7.28
CA GLU A 179 0.96 -4.58 -6.69
C GLU A 179 0.59 -3.50 -5.66
N LYS A 180 1.56 -3.03 -4.88
CA LYS A 180 1.37 -1.91 -3.95
C LYS A 180 1.10 -0.60 -4.69
N GLU A 181 1.71 -0.38 -5.85
CA GLU A 181 1.38 0.76 -6.71
C GLU A 181 -0.02 0.64 -7.29
N ALA A 182 -0.36 -0.49 -7.89
CA ALA A 182 -1.67 -0.70 -8.50
C ALA A 182 -2.81 -0.57 -7.47
N LEU A 183 -2.57 -1.02 -6.23
CA LEU A 183 -3.49 -0.81 -5.11
C LEU A 183 -3.63 0.67 -4.75
N ALA A 184 -2.52 1.41 -4.62
CA ALA A 184 -2.56 2.83 -4.30
C ALA A 184 -3.20 3.66 -5.42
N GLU A 185 -2.93 3.33 -6.69
CA GLU A 185 -3.59 3.93 -7.85
C GLU A 185 -5.09 3.68 -7.82
N TYR A 186 -5.52 2.45 -7.52
CA TYR A 186 -6.93 2.12 -7.39
C TYR A 186 -7.61 2.91 -6.26
N ILE A 187 -6.99 2.97 -5.08
CA ILE A 187 -7.52 3.75 -3.94
C ILE A 187 -7.57 5.24 -4.31
N SER A 188 -6.55 5.76 -4.99
CA SER A 188 -6.53 7.16 -5.45
C SER A 188 -7.70 7.44 -6.38
N GLY A 189 -7.95 6.55 -7.36
CA GLY A 189 -9.08 6.68 -8.27
C GLY A 189 -10.42 6.64 -7.55
N GLN A 190 -10.58 5.74 -6.57
CA GLN A 190 -11.77 5.66 -5.73
C GLN A 190 -11.94 6.83 -4.75
N ALA A 191 -10.86 7.54 -4.41
CA ALA A 191 -10.89 8.72 -3.55
C ALA A 191 -11.19 10.00 -4.34
N SER A 192 -10.63 10.13 -5.55
CA SER A 192 -10.83 11.29 -6.42
C SER A 192 -12.15 11.27 -7.18
N ASP A 193 -12.63 10.07 -7.48
CA ASP A 193 -13.80 9.78 -8.31
C ASP A 193 -14.55 8.60 -7.67
N GLY A 194 -15.69 8.19 -8.23
CA GLY A 194 -16.40 6.99 -7.81
C GLY A 194 -16.93 7.10 -6.37
N TRP A 195 -16.28 6.38 -5.45
CA TRP A 195 -16.75 6.31 -4.05
C TRP A 195 -16.57 7.66 -3.33
N GLY A 196 -15.39 8.28 -3.50
CA GLY A 196 -15.03 9.54 -2.86
C GLY A 196 -15.86 10.71 -3.35
N GLU A 197 -16.08 10.82 -4.66
CA GLU A 197 -16.98 11.85 -5.24
C GLU A 197 -18.41 11.71 -4.68
N GLY A 198 -18.92 10.47 -4.63
CA GLY A 198 -20.25 10.20 -4.07
C GLY A 198 -20.36 10.49 -2.57
N PHE A 199 -19.27 10.33 -1.83
CA PHE A 199 -19.20 10.68 -0.41
C PHE A 199 -19.13 12.20 -0.20
N GLU A 200 -18.32 12.91 -0.99
CA GLU A 200 -18.15 14.37 -0.91
C GLU A 200 -19.47 15.12 -1.16
N GLN A 201 -20.36 14.58 -2.01
CA GLN A 201 -21.66 15.20 -2.29
C GLN A 201 -22.69 15.03 -1.15
N ARG A 202 -22.38 14.25 -0.10
CA ARG A 202 -23.30 13.96 1.01
C ARG A 202 -22.97 14.83 2.21
N ALA A 203 -23.94 15.65 2.61
CA ALA A 203 -23.81 16.47 3.80
C ALA A 203 -23.76 15.61 5.08
N ILE A 204 -22.71 15.77 5.86
CA ILE A 204 -22.68 15.36 7.26
C ILE A 204 -23.37 16.46 8.05
N LYS A 205 -24.56 16.16 8.58
CA LYS A 205 -25.36 17.13 9.35
C LYS A 205 -24.73 17.36 10.72
N LEU A 206 -24.36 18.60 11.01
CA LEU A 206 -23.88 19.05 12.30
C LEU A 206 -24.99 19.85 13.01
N ASN A 207 -24.76 20.23 14.26
CA ASN A 207 -25.71 21.08 15.00
C ASN A 207 -25.72 22.52 14.47
N ASP A 208 -24.59 22.97 13.93
CA ASP A 208 -24.27 24.34 13.55
C ASP A 208 -24.00 24.50 12.05
N GLY A 209 -24.25 23.45 11.25
CA GLY A 209 -24.08 23.52 9.80
C GLY A 209 -24.01 22.16 9.12
N GLU A 210 -23.44 22.16 7.93
CA GLU A 210 -23.26 20.98 7.08
C GLU A 210 -21.81 20.88 6.61
N LEU A 211 -21.23 19.70 6.80
CA LEU A 211 -19.85 19.41 6.44
C LEU A 211 -19.81 18.46 5.24
N TYR A 212 -19.06 18.84 4.21
CA TYR A 212 -18.85 18.06 3.00
C TYR A 212 -17.37 17.68 2.92
N VAL A 213 -17.05 16.40 3.09
CA VAL A 213 -15.67 15.92 3.23
C VAL A 213 -15.17 15.31 1.93
N SER A 214 -13.99 15.73 1.49
CA SER A 214 -13.30 15.13 0.34
C SER A 214 -12.09 14.30 0.77
N LEU A 215 -12.01 13.09 0.22
CA LEU A 215 -10.87 12.18 0.38
C LEU A 215 -9.69 12.53 -0.54
N TRP A 216 -9.90 13.47 -1.46
CA TRP A 216 -8.97 13.83 -2.50
C TRP A 216 -8.92 15.34 -2.72
N ASN A 217 -7.79 15.85 -3.19
CA ASN A 217 -7.72 17.21 -3.67
C ASN A 217 -6.72 17.34 -4.83
N SER A 218 -6.87 18.37 -5.64
CA SER A 218 -6.05 18.59 -6.83
C SER A 218 -4.64 19.13 -6.53
N SER A 219 -4.37 19.54 -5.29
CA SER A 219 -3.20 20.34 -4.93
C SER A 219 -2.48 19.79 -3.72
N ASN A 220 -1.27 19.24 -3.92
CA ASN A 220 -0.45 18.65 -2.86
C ASN A 220 -1.07 17.41 -2.18
N TRP A 221 -1.88 16.66 -2.91
CA TRP A 221 -2.39 15.37 -2.46
C TRP A 221 -1.39 14.25 -2.74
N SER A 222 -1.24 13.35 -1.79
CA SER A 222 -0.45 12.13 -1.93
C SER A 222 -1.07 11.00 -1.12
N ILE A 223 -0.90 9.77 -1.60
CA ILE A 223 -1.23 8.55 -0.88
C ILE A 223 0.05 7.78 -0.55
N GLN A 224 0.24 7.49 0.73
CA GLN A 224 1.46 6.86 1.24
C GLN A 224 1.08 5.78 2.24
N THR A 225 1.82 4.68 2.30
CA THR A 225 1.63 3.75 3.42
C THR A 225 1.98 4.42 4.74
N GLU A 226 1.52 3.84 5.85
CA GLU A 226 1.90 4.27 7.20
C GLU A 226 3.42 4.44 7.35
N GLU A 227 4.16 3.45 6.83
CA GLU A 227 5.61 3.40 6.88
C GLU A 227 6.24 4.51 6.01
N GLU A 228 5.72 4.73 4.81
CA GLU A 228 6.18 5.77 3.89
C GLU A 228 5.93 7.18 4.45
N ARG A 229 4.84 7.38 5.19
CA ARG A 229 4.45 8.70 5.69
C ARG A 229 5.07 9.06 7.04
N PHE A 230 5.03 8.14 8.00
CA PHE A 230 5.26 8.46 9.41
C PHE A 230 6.51 7.84 10.01
N SER A 231 7.30 7.08 9.24
CA SER A 231 8.57 6.58 9.76
C SER A 231 9.57 7.73 9.96
N PRO A 232 10.44 7.67 10.99
CA PRO A 232 11.47 8.69 11.21
C PRO A 232 12.42 8.92 10.03
N ASP A 233 12.57 7.92 9.16
CA ASP A 233 13.40 7.93 7.96
C ASP A 233 12.58 8.18 6.68
N SER A 234 11.32 8.61 6.75
CA SER A 234 10.40 8.73 5.59
C SER A 234 10.97 9.54 4.41
N LEU A 235 11.70 10.62 4.69
CA LEU A 235 12.34 11.47 3.66
C LEU A 235 13.60 10.83 3.06
N THR A 236 14.27 9.98 3.82
CA THR A 236 15.60 9.44 3.49
C THR A 236 15.55 7.98 3.04
N ARG A 237 14.45 7.30 3.31
CA ARG A 237 14.18 5.94 2.87
C ARG A 237 13.91 5.97 1.36
N LEU A 238 14.55 5.07 0.64
CA LEU A 238 14.23 4.84 -0.76
C LEU A 238 12.83 4.19 -0.90
N PRO A 239 11.97 4.70 -1.79
CA PRO A 239 10.68 4.08 -2.09
C PRO A 239 10.88 2.70 -2.73
N ASP A 240 9.90 1.80 -2.64
CA ASP A 240 10.01 0.48 -3.29
C ASP A 240 10.03 0.59 -4.82
N LEU A 241 9.35 1.60 -5.36
CA LEU A 241 9.24 1.88 -6.79
C LEU A 241 9.11 3.39 -7.00
N CYS A 242 9.77 3.92 -8.04
CA CYS A 242 9.57 5.30 -8.50
C CYS A 242 9.63 5.40 -10.03
N TRP A 243 9.23 6.55 -10.57
CA TRP A 243 9.35 6.87 -11.99
C TRP A 243 10.51 7.81 -12.23
N SER A 244 11.13 7.72 -13.39
CA SER A 244 12.08 8.72 -13.89
C SER A 244 12.07 8.74 -15.41
N VAL A 245 13.00 9.49 -16.00
CA VAL A 245 13.23 9.49 -17.45
C VAL A 245 14.69 9.23 -17.74
N LEU A 246 14.97 8.48 -18.80
CA LEU A 246 16.35 8.27 -19.22
C LEU A 246 17.00 9.60 -19.64
N PRO A 247 18.18 9.96 -19.11
CA PRO A 247 18.83 11.24 -19.41
C PRO A 247 19.05 11.47 -20.92
N GLY A 248 19.36 10.42 -21.69
CA GLY A 248 19.57 10.51 -23.14
C GLY A 248 18.27 10.67 -23.92
N GLU A 249 17.37 9.69 -23.81
CA GLU A 249 16.23 9.52 -24.72
C GLU A 249 14.97 10.22 -24.23
N GLY A 250 14.83 10.42 -22.90
CA GLY A 250 13.60 10.94 -22.30
C GLY A 250 12.49 9.91 -22.17
N THR A 251 12.77 8.62 -22.36
CA THR A 251 11.83 7.51 -22.15
C THR A 251 11.41 7.45 -20.69
N LEU A 252 10.11 7.31 -20.42
CA LEU A 252 9.58 7.10 -19.07
C LEU A 252 9.96 5.70 -18.58
N ILE A 253 10.56 5.61 -17.40
CA ILE A 253 11.03 4.38 -16.80
C ILE A 253 10.52 4.23 -15.38
N CYS A 254 10.35 2.98 -14.94
CA CYS A 254 10.12 2.60 -13.56
C CYS A 254 11.42 2.01 -12.99
N ILE A 255 11.75 2.38 -11.76
CA ILE A 255 12.92 1.91 -11.03
C ILE A 255 12.43 1.19 -9.78
N LYS A 256 12.93 -0.03 -9.56
CA LYS A 256 12.62 -0.83 -8.38
C LYS A 256 13.82 -0.86 -7.44
N ARG A 257 13.57 -0.63 -6.15
CA ARG A 257 14.63 -0.55 -5.16
C ARG A 257 15.37 -1.88 -5.04
N GLY A 258 16.69 -1.81 -5.04
CA GLY A 258 17.57 -2.97 -4.89
C GLY A 258 17.83 -3.76 -6.18
N GLU A 259 17.20 -3.39 -7.30
CA GLU A 259 17.42 -4.02 -8.60
C GLU A 259 18.41 -3.21 -9.45
N SER A 260 19.19 -3.88 -10.31
CA SER A 260 20.06 -3.18 -11.26
C SER A 260 19.30 -2.88 -12.55
N GLY A 261 19.44 -1.66 -13.07
CA GLY A 261 18.80 -1.21 -14.29
C GLY A 261 17.43 -0.56 -14.05
N TYR A 262 16.54 -0.72 -15.01
CA TYR A 262 15.23 -0.05 -15.03
C TYR A 262 14.28 -0.80 -15.97
N TYR A 263 13.00 -0.47 -15.85
CA TYR A 263 11.94 -1.03 -16.67
C TYR A 263 11.28 0.09 -17.48
N PRO A 264 11.08 -0.07 -18.81
CA PRO A 264 10.28 0.89 -19.56
C PRO A 264 8.83 0.89 -19.05
N SER A 265 8.23 2.08 -18.94
CA SER A 265 6.82 2.20 -18.55
C SER A 265 5.92 2.10 -19.78
N ASP A 266 4.82 1.36 -19.65
CA ASP A 266 3.77 1.28 -20.68
C ASP A 266 3.08 2.64 -20.94
N TRP A 267 3.22 3.59 -20.01
CA TRP A 267 2.72 4.96 -20.17
C TRP A 267 3.69 5.89 -20.89
N SER A 268 4.86 5.40 -21.29
CA SER A 268 5.85 6.20 -22.00
C SER A 268 5.27 6.70 -23.34
N THR A 269 5.42 8.00 -23.57
CA THR A 269 5.06 8.65 -24.83
C THR A 269 6.30 8.96 -25.66
N LYS A 270 6.10 9.51 -26.87
CA LYS A 270 7.19 9.98 -27.73
C LYS A 270 7.70 11.37 -27.34
N ASP A 271 7.01 12.07 -26.44
CA ASP A 271 7.35 13.40 -25.99
C ASP A 271 8.09 13.34 -24.65
N ARG A 272 9.34 13.80 -24.67
CA ARG A 272 10.21 13.83 -23.49
C ARG A 272 9.65 14.73 -22.38
N ALA A 273 9.08 15.88 -22.71
CA ALA A 273 8.52 16.79 -21.72
C ALA A 273 7.28 16.16 -21.06
N GLN A 274 6.46 15.48 -21.85
CA GLN A 274 5.32 14.73 -21.34
C GLN A 274 5.76 13.57 -20.42
N ASN A 275 6.79 12.82 -20.79
CA ASN A 275 7.32 11.75 -19.94
C ASN A 275 7.89 12.28 -18.63
N ARG A 276 8.54 13.45 -18.67
CA ARG A 276 9.01 14.10 -17.44
C ARG A 276 7.84 14.50 -16.54
N TRP A 277 6.81 15.14 -17.10
CA TRP A 277 5.60 15.44 -16.34
C TRP A 277 4.93 14.19 -15.75
N LEU A 278 4.86 13.08 -16.51
CA LEU A 278 4.32 11.81 -16.02
C LEU A 278 5.15 11.24 -14.85
N ALA A 279 6.47 11.32 -14.92
CA ALA A 279 7.34 10.89 -13.82
C ALA A 279 7.08 11.73 -12.56
N ASP A 280 7.08 13.05 -12.71
CA ASP A 280 6.88 13.99 -11.60
C ASP A 280 5.48 13.80 -10.98
N TYR A 281 4.43 13.66 -11.79
CA TYR A 281 3.06 13.41 -11.35
C TYR A 281 2.92 12.11 -10.52
N ASN A 282 3.46 11.00 -11.04
CA ASN A 282 3.36 9.71 -10.34
C ASN A 282 4.17 9.69 -9.04
N ASN A 283 5.38 10.28 -9.07
CA ASN A 283 6.20 10.43 -7.87
C ASN A 283 5.51 11.31 -6.82
N GLN A 284 4.94 12.46 -7.23
CA GLN A 284 4.23 13.36 -6.32
C GLN A 284 3.03 12.69 -5.66
N ARG A 285 2.20 11.96 -6.43
CA ARG A 285 1.05 11.21 -5.91
C ARG A 285 1.46 10.18 -4.85
N ARG A 286 2.66 9.61 -4.95
CA ARG A 286 3.23 8.67 -3.97
C ARG A 286 4.07 9.34 -2.88
N GLY A 287 4.12 10.68 -2.84
CA GLY A 287 4.92 11.44 -1.88
C GLY A 287 6.44 11.23 -2.04
N ILE A 288 6.89 10.81 -3.23
CA ILE A 288 8.30 10.61 -3.55
C ILE A 288 8.93 11.96 -3.89
N THR A 289 9.99 12.31 -3.19
CA THR A 289 10.73 13.56 -3.37
C THR A 289 11.68 13.49 -4.57
N PRO A 290 12.10 14.64 -5.14
CA PRO A 290 13.14 14.66 -6.17
C PRO A 290 14.47 14.03 -5.72
N ALA A 291 14.84 14.19 -4.45
CA ALA A 291 16.02 13.57 -3.87
C ALA A 291 15.91 12.04 -3.84
N GLN A 292 14.74 11.51 -3.48
CA GLN A 292 14.47 10.07 -3.54
C GLN A 292 14.49 9.54 -4.98
N GLU A 293 13.87 10.23 -5.95
CA GLU A 293 13.94 9.83 -7.38
C GLU A 293 15.40 9.76 -7.85
N GLN A 294 16.19 10.80 -7.55
CA GLN A 294 17.56 10.88 -8.03
C GLN A 294 18.46 9.81 -7.37
N ALA A 295 18.23 9.52 -6.09
CA ALA A 295 18.91 8.44 -5.38
C ALA A 295 18.53 7.06 -5.95
N MET A 296 17.25 6.84 -6.26
CA MET A 296 16.78 5.63 -6.94
C MET A 296 17.45 5.44 -8.31
N LEU A 297 17.52 6.50 -9.12
CA LEU A 297 18.15 6.46 -10.44
C LEU A 297 19.64 6.14 -10.33
N THR A 298 20.36 6.76 -9.40
CA THR A 298 21.78 6.49 -9.18
C THR A 298 22.01 5.08 -8.66
N GLY A 299 21.21 4.62 -7.69
CA GLY A 299 21.30 3.26 -7.16
C GLY A 299 21.10 2.20 -8.23
N SER A 300 20.14 2.40 -9.12
CA SER A 300 19.83 1.43 -10.17
C SER A 300 20.89 1.40 -11.30
N MET A 301 21.53 2.54 -11.60
CA MET A 301 22.51 2.67 -12.68
C MET A 301 23.96 2.42 -12.24
N CYS A 302 24.30 2.75 -10.99
CA CYS A 302 25.66 2.78 -10.47
C CYS A 302 25.89 1.85 -9.26
N GLY A 303 24.83 1.20 -8.78
CA GLY A 303 24.85 0.33 -7.60
C GLY A 303 24.32 1.03 -6.35
N TRP A 304 23.69 0.27 -5.47
CA TRP A 304 22.95 0.78 -4.30
C TRP A 304 23.84 1.17 -3.11
N ASP A 305 25.12 0.79 -3.11
CA ASP A 305 26.07 1.08 -2.03
C ASP A 305 26.84 2.40 -2.22
N VAL A 306 26.58 3.14 -3.30
CA VAL A 306 27.27 4.41 -3.58
C VAL A 306 26.60 5.57 -2.83
N PRO A 307 27.36 6.63 -2.44
CA PRO A 307 26.78 7.78 -1.72
C PRO A 307 25.60 8.45 -2.46
N GLY A 308 25.65 8.51 -3.78
CA GLY A 308 24.57 9.07 -4.59
C GLY A 308 23.29 8.21 -4.62
N ALA A 309 23.28 7.02 -4.03
CA ALA A 309 22.06 6.22 -3.82
C ALA A 309 21.38 6.52 -2.45
N ASP A 310 21.89 7.49 -1.68
CA ASP A 310 21.26 8.02 -0.48
C ASP A 310 20.60 9.38 -0.80
N PRO A 311 19.28 9.57 -0.58
CA PRO A 311 18.61 10.84 -0.80
C PRO A 311 19.26 12.04 -0.10
N LYS A 312 19.87 11.82 1.09
CA LYS A 312 20.53 12.88 1.86
C LYS A 312 21.66 13.57 1.09
N TRP A 313 22.34 12.82 0.21
CA TRP A 313 23.43 13.36 -0.59
C TRP A 313 22.99 14.53 -1.47
N TYR A 314 21.75 14.50 -1.98
CA TYR A 314 21.21 15.57 -2.83
C TYR A 314 20.72 16.76 -2.03
N GLU A 315 20.17 16.53 -0.84
CA GLU A 315 19.74 17.60 0.06
C GLU A 315 20.95 18.44 0.50
N GLU A 316 22.03 17.78 0.94
CA GLU A 316 23.26 18.45 1.37
C GLU A 316 23.93 19.26 0.24
N GLN A 317 23.86 18.78 -1.01
CA GLN A 317 24.39 19.51 -2.16
C GLN A 317 23.55 20.72 -2.54
N GLN A 318 22.22 20.66 -2.39
CA GLN A 318 21.37 21.82 -2.62
C GLN A 318 21.62 22.91 -1.57
N GLU A 319 21.83 22.54 -0.31
CA GLU A 319 22.17 23.48 0.76
C GLU A 319 23.54 24.14 0.54
N GLN A 320 24.55 23.37 0.11
CA GLN A 320 25.89 23.90 -0.17
C GLN A 320 25.92 24.83 -1.38
N ASN A 321 25.19 24.51 -2.46
CA ASN A 321 25.14 25.34 -3.66
C ASN A 321 24.17 26.54 -3.52
N GLY A 322 23.19 26.47 -2.63
CA GLY A 322 22.26 27.57 -2.31
C GLY A 322 22.85 28.64 -1.39
N GLY A 323 23.92 28.33 -0.65
CA GLY A 323 24.62 29.26 0.24
C GLY A 323 25.59 30.24 -0.45
N GLU A 324 25.89 30.06 -1.74
CA GLU A 324 26.85 30.90 -2.47
C GLU A 324 26.25 32.16 -3.14
N MET A 325 24.95 32.44 -2.96
CA MET A 325 24.29 33.63 -3.52
C MET A 325 23.98 34.76 -2.52
N THR A 326 24.75 34.87 -1.44
CA THR A 326 24.78 36.10 -0.63
C THR A 326 26.21 36.42 -0.20
N LEU A 327 26.93 37.16 -1.04
CA LEU A 327 27.96 38.16 -0.71
C LEU A 327 28.57 38.66 -2.02
N GLY A 328 28.05 39.78 -2.51
CA GLY A 328 28.55 40.51 -3.68
C GLY A 328 27.78 41.80 -3.88
#